data_AF-A0A1T4PKV3-F1
#
_entry.id   AF-A0A1T4PKV3-F1
#
_cell.length_a   1.000
_cell.length_b   1.000
_cell.length_c   1.000
_cell.angle_alpha   90.00
_cell.angle_beta   90.00
_cell.angle_gamma   90.00
#
_symmetry.space_group_name_H-M   'P 1'
#
loop_
_entity.id
_entity.type
_entity.pdbx_description
1 polymer ?
#
loop_
_entity_poly.entity_id
_entity_poly.type
_entity_poly.pdbx_seq_one_letter_code
_entity_poly.pdbx_strand_id
1 'polypeptide(L)' 'MTIYQVKLKEKRDRENQLEFAEETGIKKGIEKGIEKGKNAMCNEIINRMKSKGYSYNDIADITGLSIPEVHP' A
#
# COMPACT_ATOMS: atom_id res chain seq x y z
N MET A 1 11.98 21.17 -38.39
CA MET A 1 12.78 20.50 -37.35
C MET A 1 13.90 19.74 -38.01
N THR A 2 15.13 19.83 -37.49
CA THR A 2 16.24 19.02 -37.99
C THR A 2 16.17 17.60 -37.45
N ILE A 3 16.76 16.62 -38.15
CA ILE A 3 16.87 15.22 -37.68
C ILE A 3 17.48 15.16 -36.26
N TYR A 4 18.40 16.08 -35.96
CA TYR A 4 19.02 16.22 -34.65
C TYR A 4 18.00 16.60 -33.55
N GLN A 5 17.13 17.59 -33.81
CA GLN A 5 16.08 18.00 -32.86
C GLN A 5 15.07 16.88 -32.61
N VAL A 6 14.73 16.09 -33.63
CA VAL A 6 13.82 14.94 -33.51
C VAL A 6 14.42 13.88 -32.59
N LYS A 7 15.68 13.49 -32.83
CA LYS A 7 16.39 12.51 -31.99
C LYS A 7 16.50 12.93 -30.53
N LEU A 8 16.76 14.22 -30.29
CA LEU A 8 16.81 14.79 -28.94
C LEU A 8 15.44 14.68 -28.24
N LYS A 9 14.36 14.97 -28.95
CA LYS A 9 13.00 14.86 -28.41
C LYS A 9 12.66 13.41 -28.06
N GLU A 10 12.93 12.47 -28.96
CA GLU A 10 12.70 11.04 -28.72
C GLU A 10 13.50 10.51 -27.52
N LYS A 11 14.74 10.96 -27.34
CA LYS A 11 15.56 10.61 -26.19
C LYS A 11 14.90 11.10 -24.89
N ARG A 12 14.51 12.39 -24.84
CA ARG A 12 13.86 12.98 -23.66
C ARG A 12 12.53 12.30 -23.34
N ASP A 13 11.71 12.05 -24.36
CA ASP A 13 10.40 11.43 -24.16
C ASP A 13 10.57 10.00 -23.58
N ARG A 14 11.60 9.25 -24.02
CA ARG A 14 11.95 7.95 -23.43
C ARG A 14 12.49 8.06 -22.00
N GLU A 15 13.38 9.01 -21.72
CA GLU A 15 13.91 9.24 -20.38
C GLU A 15 12.77 9.56 -19.40
N ASN A 16 11.87 10.47 -19.78
CA ASN A 16 10.69 10.82 -18.99
C ASN A 16 9.76 9.61 -18.77
N GLN A 17 9.58 8.76 -19.78
CA GLN A 17 8.76 7.54 -19.63
C GLN A 17 9.36 6.58 -18.61
N LEU A 18 10.69 6.40 -18.62
CA LEU A 18 11.38 5.52 -17.68
C LEU A 18 11.33 6.09 -16.26
N GLU A 19 11.60 7.38 -16.10
CA GLU A 19 11.53 8.07 -14.81
C GLU A 19 10.12 8.00 -14.21
N PHE A 20 9.09 8.27 -15.02
CA PHE A 20 7.70 8.16 -14.58
C PHE A 20 7.32 6.72 -14.18
N ALA A 21 7.79 5.73 -14.93
CA ALA A 21 7.54 4.33 -14.63
C ALA A 21 8.21 3.90 -13.31
N GLU A 22 9.44 4.33 -13.08
CA GLU A 22 10.18 4.09 -11.85
C GLU A 22 9.50 4.76 -10.65
N GLU A 23 9.19 6.05 -10.74
CA GLU A 23 8.52 6.80 -9.67
C GLU A 23 7.16 6.17 -9.33
N THR A 24 6.36 5.87 -10.35
CA THR A 24 5.05 5.23 -10.16
C THR A 24 5.18 3.84 -9.55
N GLY A 25 6.19 3.06 -9.97
CA GLY A 25 6.47 1.74 -9.45
C GLY A 25 6.84 1.77 -7.97
N ILE A 26 7.77 2.65 -7.59
CA ILE A 26 8.21 2.85 -6.21
C ILE A 26 7.05 3.30 -5.33
N LYS A 27 6.30 4.32 -5.77
CA LYS A 27 5.15 4.85 -5.01
C LYS A 27 4.11 3.77 -4.74
N LYS A 28 3.72 3.01 -5.76
CA LYS A 28 2.78 1.88 -5.61
C LYS A 28 3.32 0.77 -4.71
N GLY A 29 4.63 0.49 -4.79
CA GLY A 29 5.29 -0.50 -3.95
C GLY A 29 5.24 -0.11 -2.48
N ILE A 30 5.60 1.14 -2.17
CA ILE A 30 5.58 1.69 -0.81
C ILE A 30 4.15 1.70 -0.24
N GLU A 31 3.17 2.20 -1.01
CA GLU A 31 1.77 2.27 -0.59
C GLU A 31 1.22 0.88 -0.22
N LYS A 32 1.42 -0.11 -1.10
CA LYS A 32 1.05 -1.51 -0.85
C LYS A 32 1.79 -2.11 0.36
N GLY A 33 3.07 -1.76 0.54
CA GLY A 33 3.86 -2.21 1.67
C GLY A 33 3.31 -1.70 3.00
N ILE A 34 3.00 -0.40 3.06
CA ILE A 34 2.42 0.25 4.24
C ILE A 34 1.04 -0.34 4.57
N GLU A 35 0.18 -0.50 3.57
CA GLU A 35 -1.16 -1.08 3.75
C GLU A 35 -1.07 -2.51 4.30
N LYS A 36 -0.23 -3.36 3.70
CA LYS A 36 0.01 -4.74 4.18
C LYS A 36 0.54 -4.76 5.61
N GLY A 37 1.49 -3.88 5.93
CA GLY A 37 2.05 -3.77 7.28
C GLY A 37 1.00 -3.37 8.32
N LYS A 38 0.17 -2.38 8.01
CA LYS A 38 -0.95 -1.96 8.88
C LYS A 38 -1.94 -3.10 9.11
N ASN A 39 -2.36 -3.79 8.06
CA ASN A 39 -3.30 -4.91 8.16
C ASN A 39 -2.71 -6.07 8.98
N ALA A 40 -1.44 -6.42 8.76
CA ALA A 40 -0.75 -7.44 9.53
C ALA A 40 -0.69 -7.09 11.03
N MET A 41 -0.35 -5.84 11.36
CA MET A 41 -0.31 -5.36 12.74
C MET A 41 -1.70 -5.37 13.40
N CYS A 42 -2.74 -4.93 12.69
CA CYS A 42 -4.13 -5.01 13.20
C CYS A 42 -4.52 -6.45 13.53
N ASN A 43 -4.24 -7.39 12.62
CA ASN A 43 -4.53 -8.81 12.86
C ASN A 43 -3.75 -9.38 14.06
N GLU A 44 -2.49 -8.97 14.24
CA GLU A 44 -1.69 -9.38 15.39
C GLU A 44 -2.27 -8.85 16.71
N ILE A 45 -2.71 -7.58 16.73
CA ILE A 45 -3.37 -6.97 17.89
C ILE A 45 -4.67 -7.71 18.21
N ILE A 46 -5.52 -7.95 17.20
CA ILE A 46 -6.78 -8.70 17.35
C ILE A 46 -6.52 -10.08 17.94
N ASN A 47 -5.52 -10.81 17.42
CA ASN A 47 -5.17 -12.14 17.93
C ASN A 47 -4.65 -12.10 19.36
N ARG A 48 -3.87 -11.08 19.72
CA ARG A 48 -3.44 -10.86 21.12
C ARG A 48 -4.64 -10.57 22.02
N MET A 49 -5.60 -9.75 21.58
CA MET A 49 -6.82 -9.48 22.35
C MET A 49 -7.65 -10.76 22.53
N LYS A 50 -7.85 -11.55 21.48
CA LYS A 50 -8.51 -12.87 21.57
C LYS A 50 -7.80 -13.79 22.57
N SER A 51 -6.47 -13.87 22.53
CA SER A 51 -5.68 -14.69 23.47
C SER A 51 -5.81 -14.26 24.93
N LYS A 52 -6.14 -12.98 25.17
CA LYS A 52 -6.40 -12.41 26.49
C LYS A 52 -7.86 -12.58 26.94
N GLY A 53 -8.71 -13.19 26.11
CA GLY A 53 -10.11 -13.48 26.43
C GLY A 53 -11.10 -12.35 26.16
N TYR A 54 -10.71 -11.32 25.40
CA TYR A 54 -11.67 -10.28 24.96
C TYR A 54 -12.72 -10.89 24.04
N SER A 55 -13.99 -10.49 24.20
CA SER A 55 -15.06 -10.95 23.31
C SER A 55 -14.96 -10.25 21.95
N TYR A 56 -15.55 -10.85 20.91
CA TYR A 56 -15.57 -10.22 19.58
C TYR A 56 -16.25 -8.86 19.57
N ASN A 57 -17.27 -8.66 20.42
CA ASN A 57 -17.95 -7.38 20.58
C ASN A 57 -17.03 -6.32 21.20
N ASP A 58 -16.28 -6.68 22.25
CA ASP A 58 -15.34 -5.74 22.89
C ASP A 58 -14.22 -5.35 21.93
N ILE A 59 -13.71 -6.30 21.14
CA ILE A 59 -12.65 -6.02 20.15
C ILE A 59 -13.18 -5.09 19.06
N ALA A 60 -14.40 -5.34 18.54
CA ALA A 60 -15.03 -4.48 17.54
C ALA A 60 -15.23 -3.05 18.07
N ASP A 61 -15.69 -2.91 19.32
CA ASP A 61 -15.87 -1.61 19.98
C ASP A 61 -14.55 -0.85 20.18
N ILE A 62 -13.50 -1.54 20.68
CA ILE A 62 -12.19 -0.94 20.93
C ILE A 62 -11.47 -0.55 19.65
N THR A 63 -11.57 -1.37 18.61
CA THR A 63 -10.81 -1.20 17.36
C THR A 63 -11.57 -0.40 16.31
N GLY A 64 -12.88 -0.22 16.48
CA GLY A 64 -13.77 0.39 15.48
C GLY A 64 -13.97 -0.49 14.23
N LEU A 65 -13.54 -1.75 14.27
CA LEU A 65 -13.70 -2.72 13.19
C LEU A 65 -15.05 -3.42 13.29
N SER A 66 -15.59 -3.86 12.16
CA SER A 66 -16.79 -4.67 12.17
C SER A 66 -16.50 -6.09 12.68
N ILE A 67 -17.50 -6.76 13.26
CA ILE A 67 -17.36 -8.15 13.77
C ILE A 67 -16.80 -9.11 12.70
N PRO A 68 -17.23 -9.05 11.41
CA PRO A 68 -16.64 -9.85 10.35
C PRO A 68 -15.15 -9.57 10.10
N GLU A 69 -14.67 -8.35 10.32
CA GLU A 69 -13.25 -8.00 10.20
C GLU A 69 -12.44 -8.49 11.40
N VAL A 70 -13.07 -8.56 12.58
CA VAL A 70 -12.47 -9.15 13.78
C VAL A 70 -12.43 -10.68 13.68
N HIS A 71 -13.35 -11.30 12.95
CA HIS A 71 -13.43 -12.74 12.70
C HIS A 71 -13.70 -13.04 11.21
N PRO A 72 -12.67 -12.92 10.34
CA PRO A 72 -12.74 -13.40 8.97
C PRO A 72 -12.69 -14.93 8.87
#